data_AF-A0A853BWX1-F1
#
_entry.id   AF-A0A853BWX1-F1
#
_cell.length_a   1.000
_cell.length_b   1.000
_cell.length_c   1.000
_cell.angle_alpha   90.00
_cell.angle_beta   90.00
_cell.angle_gamma   90.00
#
_symmetry.space_group_name_H-M   'P 1'
#
loop_
_entity.id
_entity.type
_entity.pdbx_description
1 polymer ?
#
loop_
_entity_poly.entity_id
_entity_poly.type
_entity_poly.pdbx_seq_one_letter_code
_entity_poly.pdbx_strand_id
1 'polypeptide(L)'
;MPRYATTVTRTPTAAQGPLASGGVGPPNSAAAAAGAHAPAHAGPVTSTIQGVAEEPHASGLYIWWAYGLVALAVVAGVIIGETVNPDPPVAVAGVSAFAGLYIAAQAIERVLVPFRPWLGDPLGKIDTPTPAADDENAPQAEGSAKPSPKARLRLARDRAFGAATTLADKAAADPEQEPAAKEAASLAAQTQAAVAQERVNASVVMWGVASAIGIVVSAFLGLALLQSTGIRGAPYALDVVVTGLAIGGGTKPLHDLISRVEAAKEARSDPDEAK
;
A
#
# COMPACT_ATOMS: atom_id res chain seq x y z
N MET A 1 -19.42 -0.12 -13.95
CA MET A 1 -18.35 -0.21 -12.93
C MET A 1 -17.13 -0.84 -13.59
N PRO A 2 -15.94 -0.24 -13.46
CA PRO A 2 -14.72 -0.78 -14.05
C PRO A 2 -14.36 -2.12 -13.38
N ARG A 3 -14.01 -3.12 -14.19
CA ARG A 3 -13.54 -4.44 -13.74
C ARG A 3 -12.04 -4.50 -13.98
N TYR A 4 -11.26 -4.76 -12.94
CA TYR A 4 -9.80 -4.88 -13.06
C TYR A 4 -9.41 -6.35 -13.17
N ALA A 5 -8.54 -6.65 -14.14
CA ALA A 5 -7.84 -7.92 -14.21
C ALA A 5 -6.61 -7.84 -13.29
N THR A 6 -6.53 -8.71 -12.29
CA THR A 6 -5.29 -8.86 -11.52
C THR A 6 -4.40 -9.86 -12.24
N THR A 7 -3.31 -9.37 -12.85
CA THR A 7 -2.31 -10.23 -13.50
C THR A 7 -1.25 -10.63 -12.47
N VAL A 8 -1.16 -11.93 -12.18
CA VAL A 8 -0.04 -12.48 -11.40
C VAL A 8 1.00 -13.00 -12.38
N THR A 9 2.10 -12.26 -12.54
CA THR A 9 3.22 -12.69 -13.39
C THR A 9 4.21 -13.49 -12.54
N ARG A 10 4.41 -14.77 -12.87
CA ARG A 10 5.50 -15.57 -12.30
C ARG A 10 6.63 -15.60 -13.31
N THR A 11 7.80 -15.07 -12.95
CA THR A 11 9.03 -15.38 -13.67
C THR A 11 9.44 -16.78 -13.21
N PRO A 12 9.52 -17.79 -14.11
CA PRO A 12 10.00 -19.10 -13.70
C PRO A 12 11.42 -18.95 -13.16
N THR A 13 11.65 -19.46 -11.95
CA THR A 13 13.00 -19.65 -11.42
C THR A 13 13.71 -20.59 -12.38
N ALA A 14 14.66 -20.07 -13.16
CA ALA A 14 15.51 -20.90 -14.00
C ALA A 14 16.11 -21.99 -13.10
N ALA A 15 15.86 -23.26 -13.43
CA ALA A 15 16.48 -24.37 -12.73
C ALA A 15 17.99 -24.14 -12.77
N GLN A 16 18.58 -23.78 -11.62
CA GLN A 16 20.02 -23.72 -11.49
C GLN A 16 20.50 -25.16 -11.65
N GLY A 17 21.02 -25.47 -12.84
CA GLY A 17 21.66 -26.75 -13.10
C GLY A 17 22.75 -27.01 -12.06
N PRO A 18 23.00 -28.28 -11.71
CA PRO A 18 24.01 -28.63 -10.73
C PRO A 18 25.34 -27.99 -11.13
N LEU A 19 25.90 -27.17 -10.23
CA LEU A 19 27.23 -26.58 -10.39
C LEU A 19 28.21 -27.74 -10.57
N ALA A 20 28.72 -27.90 -11.79
CA ALA A 20 29.74 -28.88 -12.10
C ALA A 20 30.98 -28.60 -11.25
N SER A 21 31.19 -29.45 -10.24
CA SER A 21 32.42 -29.52 -9.46
C SER A 21 33.58 -29.84 -10.41
N GLY A 22 34.50 -28.88 -10.56
CA GLY A 22 35.65 -28.98 -11.45
C GLY A 22 36.67 -30.02 -10.97
N GLY A 23 36.80 -31.11 -11.71
CA GLY A 23 37.95 -32.01 -11.67
C GLY A 23 38.98 -31.61 -12.73
N VAL A 24 40.21 -31.35 -12.30
CA VAL A 24 41.38 -31.09 -13.17
C VAL A 24 41.90 -32.42 -13.72
N GLY A 25 41.92 -32.58 -15.05
CA GLY A 25 42.54 -33.72 -15.74
C GLY A 25 43.15 -33.29 -17.09
N PRO A 26 44.33 -33.80 -17.49
CA PRO A 26 45.10 -33.33 -18.65
C PRO A 26 44.60 -33.89 -20.00
N PRO A 27 45.03 -33.30 -21.14
CA PRO A 27 44.36 -33.46 -22.43
C PRO A 27 44.87 -34.69 -23.19
N ASN A 28 43.95 -35.45 -23.79
CA ASN A 28 44.25 -36.31 -24.93
C ASN A 28 43.02 -36.44 -25.86
N SER A 29 43.23 -35.92 -27.08
CA SER A 29 42.90 -36.56 -28.36
C SER A 29 41.45 -36.95 -28.69
N ALA A 30 40.89 -36.14 -29.60
CA ALA A 30 40.20 -36.55 -30.84
C ALA A 30 38.88 -37.36 -30.79
N ALA A 31 37.95 -36.86 -31.64
CA ALA A 31 36.88 -37.56 -32.36
C ALA A 31 35.44 -37.32 -31.90
N ALA A 32 34.57 -37.27 -32.93
CA ALA A 32 33.11 -37.33 -32.95
C ALA A 32 32.34 -36.01 -32.68
N ALA A 33 32.26 -35.18 -33.73
CA ALA A 33 31.17 -34.25 -33.93
C ALA A 33 29.86 -35.02 -34.21
N ALA A 34 29.10 -35.33 -33.15
CA ALA A 34 27.71 -35.74 -33.25
C ALA A 34 26.85 -34.53 -32.84
N GLY A 35 25.96 -34.11 -33.75
CA GLY A 35 25.10 -32.94 -33.57
C GLY A 35 24.21 -33.07 -32.34
N ALA A 36 24.59 -32.38 -31.26
CA ALA A 36 23.71 -32.12 -30.15
C ALA A 36 22.74 -31.01 -30.57
N HIS A 37 21.51 -31.38 -30.91
CA HIS A 37 20.40 -30.45 -30.93
C HIS A 37 20.28 -29.85 -29.53
N ALA A 38 20.67 -28.58 -29.39
CA ALA A 38 20.40 -27.80 -28.18
C ALA A 38 18.89 -27.90 -27.88
N PRO A 39 18.48 -28.29 -26.67
CA PRO A 39 17.07 -28.33 -26.32
C PRO A 39 16.52 -26.92 -26.52
N ALA A 40 15.45 -26.81 -27.32
CA ALA A 40 14.75 -25.57 -27.52
C ALA A 40 14.42 -24.97 -26.15
N HIS A 41 14.97 -23.79 -25.85
CA HIS A 41 14.60 -23.03 -24.67
C HIS A 41 13.12 -22.72 -24.76
N ALA A 42 12.29 -23.53 -24.09
CA ALA A 42 10.90 -23.21 -23.86
C ALA A 42 10.88 -21.88 -23.09
N GLY A 43 10.43 -20.82 -23.77
CA GLY A 43 10.29 -19.51 -23.15
C GLY A 43 9.38 -19.58 -21.92
N PRO A 44 9.49 -18.62 -20.99
CA PRO A 44 8.66 -18.58 -19.79
C PRO A 44 7.18 -18.55 -20.19
N VAL A 45 6.46 -19.64 -19.90
CA VAL A 45 5.01 -19.70 -20.09
C VAL A 45 4.38 -18.78 -19.04
N THR A 46 3.88 -17.63 -19.48
CA THR A 46 3.20 -16.67 -18.60
C THR A 46 1.73 -17.03 -18.51
N SER A 47 1.36 -17.81 -17.51
CA SER A 47 -0.05 -18.11 -17.23
C SER A 47 -0.72 -16.90 -16.57
N THR A 48 -1.51 -16.15 -17.34
CA THR A 48 -2.32 -15.04 -16.81
C THR A 48 -3.64 -15.58 -16.28
N ILE A 49 -3.85 -15.50 -14.97
CA ILE A 49 -5.15 -15.82 -14.37
C ILE A 49 -5.97 -14.53 -14.28
N GLN A 50 -7.02 -14.43 -15.10
CA GLN A 50 -7.90 -13.27 -15.13
C GLN A 50 -9.08 -13.46 -14.15
N GLY A 51 -8.97 -12.92 -12.95
CA GLY A 51 -10.08 -12.79 -12.00
C GLY A 51 -10.79 -11.44 -12.13
N VAL A 52 -12.11 -11.41 -11.95
CA VAL A 52 -12.90 -10.17 -11.84
C VAL A 52 -13.08 -9.86 -10.35
N ALA A 53 -12.29 -8.93 -9.83
CA ALA A 53 -12.52 -8.38 -8.49
C ALA A 53 -13.15 -6.99 -8.59
N GLU A 54 -14.07 -6.68 -7.69
CA GLU A 54 -14.61 -5.32 -7.53
C GLU A 54 -13.51 -4.42 -6.94
N GLU A 55 -13.51 -3.13 -7.32
CA GLU A 55 -12.56 -2.20 -6.75
C GLU A 55 -12.81 -2.03 -5.24
N PRO A 56 -11.76 -2.17 -4.42
CA PRO A 56 -11.90 -1.96 -2.99
C PRO A 56 -12.22 -0.49 -2.74
N HIS A 57 -13.35 -0.24 -2.09
CA HIS A 57 -13.84 1.11 -1.77
C HIS A 57 -14.11 1.17 -0.27
N ALA A 58 -13.74 2.25 0.41
CA ALA A 58 -13.95 2.32 1.85
C ALA A 58 -15.44 2.18 2.19
N SER A 59 -15.76 1.36 3.19
CA SER A 59 -17.15 1.21 3.61
C SER A 59 -17.68 2.55 4.12
N GLY A 60 -18.96 2.84 3.82
CA GLY A 60 -19.59 4.09 4.24
C GLY A 60 -19.48 4.34 5.75
N LEU A 61 -19.52 3.28 6.56
CA LEU A 61 -19.36 3.38 8.02
C LEU A 61 -17.98 3.91 8.42
N TYR A 62 -16.89 3.43 7.82
CA TYR A 62 -15.54 3.92 8.12
C TYR A 62 -15.35 5.36 7.69
N ILE A 63 -15.92 5.72 6.53
CA ILE A 63 -15.93 7.10 6.03
C ILE A 63 -16.64 8.01 7.04
N TRP A 64 -17.85 7.66 7.47
CA TRP A 64 -18.62 8.42 8.46
C TRP A 64 -17.87 8.57 9.79
N TRP A 65 -17.25 7.51 10.28
CA TRP A 65 -16.44 7.59 11.50
C TRP A 65 -15.24 8.51 11.36
N ALA A 66 -14.50 8.44 10.25
CA ALA A 66 -13.35 9.30 10.01
C ALA A 66 -13.77 10.78 9.95
N TYR A 67 -14.83 11.11 9.22
CA TYR A 67 -15.34 12.48 9.17
C TYR A 67 -15.91 12.96 10.51
N GLY A 68 -16.61 12.09 11.24
CA GLY A 68 -17.10 12.40 12.59
C GLY A 68 -15.96 12.72 13.55
N LEU A 69 -14.87 11.96 13.50
CA LEU A 69 -13.68 12.20 14.31
C LEU A 69 -13.00 13.52 13.93
N VAL A 70 -12.86 13.82 12.64
CA VAL A 70 -12.31 15.10 12.16
C VAL A 70 -13.18 16.26 12.62
N ALA A 71 -14.52 16.18 12.46
CA ALA A 71 -15.43 17.23 12.89
C ALA A 71 -15.33 17.50 14.41
N LEU A 72 -15.23 16.43 15.22
CA LEU A 72 -15.00 16.57 16.66
C LEU A 72 -13.66 17.27 16.96
N ALA A 73 -12.60 16.91 16.24
CA ALA A 73 -11.30 17.54 16.39
C ALA A 73 -11.29 19.01 15.95
N VAL A 74 -12.09 19.40 14.95
CA VAL A 74 -12.27 20.82 14.59
C VAL A 74 -12.86 21.59 15.76
N VAL A 75 -13.94 21.10 16.37
CA VAL A 75 -14.56 21.76 17.52
C VAL A 75 -13.57 21.87 18.68
N ALA A 76 -12.87 20.78 19.00
CA ALA A 76 -11.83 20.79 20.04
C ALA A 76 -10.69 21.76 19.71
N GLY A 77 -10.24 21.80 18.47
CA GLY A 77 -9.19 22.70 17.99
C GLY A 77 -9.58 24.17 18.11
N VAL A 78 -10.82 24.53 17.79
CA VAL A 78 -11.32 25.90 17.98
C VAL A 78 -11.33 26.28 19.45
N ILE A 79 -11.87 25.42 20.32
CA ILE A 79 -11.91 25.66 21.77
C ILE A 79 -10.48 25.82 22.33
N ILE A 80 -9.55 24.94 21.94
CA ILE A 80 -8.14 25.02 22.33
C ILE A 80 -7.52 26.32 21.84
N GLY A 81 -7.74 26.67 20.57
CA GLY A 81 -7.22 27.89 19.96
C GLY A 81 -7.67 29.16 20.68
N GLU A 82 -8.95 29.25 21.03
CA GLU A 82 -9.48 30.38 21.80
C GLU A 82 -8.96 30.41 23.24
N THR A 83 -8.75 29.24 23.86
CA THR A 83 -8.30 29.14 25.25
C THR A 83 -6.81 29.43 25.40
N VAL A 84 -5.99 28.90 24.48
CA VAL A 84 -4.53 29.05 24.50
C VAL A 84 -4.12 30.40 23.90
N ASN A 85 -4.87 30.88 22.91
CA ASN A 85 -4.59 32.09 22.14
C ASN A 85 -3.11 32.22 21.74
N PRO A 86 -2.57 31.23 21.00
CA PRO A 86 -1.15 31.21 20.67
C PRO A 86 -0.83 32.38 19.73
N ASP A 87 0.31 33.03 19.98
CA ASP A 87 0.84 34.03 19.04
C ASP A 87 1.09 33.37 17.68
N PRO A 88 0.71 34.02 16.57
CA PRO A 88 0.94 33.46 15.24
C PRO A 88 2.45 33.28 15.02
N PRO A 89 2.88 32.16 14.41
CA PRO A 89 4.28 31.88 14.20
C PRO A 89 4.89 32.97 13.32
N VAL A 90 5.92 33.65 13.86
CA VAL A 90 6.67 34.64 13.10
C VAL A 90 7.54 33.91 12.09
N ALA A 91 7.30 34.14 10.81
CA ALA A 91 8.13 33.57 9.75
C ALA A 91 9.59 34.05 9.93
N VAL A 92 10.48 33.12 10.27
CA VAL A 92 11.91 33.40 10.36
C VAL A 92 12.48 33.42 8.94
N ALA A 93 13.13 34.51 8.55
CA ALA A 93 13.77 34.62 7.24
C ALA A 93 14.71 33.44 6.99
N GLY A 94 14.53 32.75 5.87
CA GLY A 94 15.32 31.57 5.50
C GLY A 94 14.74 30.22 5.96
N VAL A 95 13.66 30.19 6.74
CA VAL A 95 12.96 28.94 7.09
C VAL A 95 11.66 28.85 6.29
N SER A 96 11.54 27.81 5.47
CA SER A 96 10.32 27.53 4.71
C SER A 96 9.19 27.09 5.65
N ALA A 97 7.97 27.62 5.47
CA ALA A 97 6.78 27.18 6.20
C ALA A 97 6.54 25.66 6.05
N PHE A 98 6.95 25.08 4.91
CA PHE A 98 6.89 23.65 4.66
C PHE A 98 7.79 22.81 5.59
N ALA A 99 8.89 23.38 6.10
CA ALA A 99 9.77 22.69 7.03
C ALA A 99 9.06 22.40 8.36
N GLY A 100 8.29 23.36 8.86
CA GLY A 100 7.47 23.19 10.08
C GLY A 100 6.42 22.09 9.91
N LEU A 101 5.70 22.08 8.79
CA LEU A 101 4.75 21.03 8.46
C LEU A 101 5.40 19.65 8.36
N TYR A 102 6.56 19.56 7.71
CA TYR A 102 7.28 18.30 7.56
C TYR A 102 7.71 17.74 8.92
N ILE A 103 8.25 18.58 9.80
CA ILE A 103 8.63 18.18 11.17
C ILE A 103 7.39 17.72 11.95
N ALA A 104 6.29 18.46 11.86
CA ALA A 104 5.04 18.11 12.54
C ALA A 104 4.48 16.75 12.06
N ALA A 105 4.48 16.51 10.74
CA ALA A 105 4.08 15.23 10.16
C ALA A 105 4.95 14.08 10.68
N GLN A 106 6.28 14.26 10.73
CA GLN A 106 7.17 13.23 11.27
C GLN A 106 7.04 13.02 12.77
N ALA A 107 6.75 14.07 13.54
CA ALA A 107 6.44 13.93 14.95
C ALA A 107 5.16 13.10 15.16
N ILE A 108 4.12 13.34 14.37
CA ILE A 108 2.87 12.57 14.43
C ILE A 108 3.12 11.12 14.02
N GLU A 109 3.94 10.86 12.99
CA GLU A 109 4.30 9.50 12.63
C GLU A 109 4.88 8.75 13.85
N ARG A 110 5.79 9.40 14.60
CA ARG A 110 6.40 8.84 15.82
C ARG A 110 5.39 8.62 16.94
N VAL A 111 4.46 9.55 17.15
CA VAL A 111 3.39 9.42 18.14
C VAL A 111 2.44 8.26 17.79
N LEU A 112 2.22 8.00 16.50
CA LEU A 112 1.35 6.92 16.03
C LEU A 112 2.01 5.54 16.02
N VAL A 113 3.34 5.44 16.08
CA VAL A 113 4.08 4.16 16.14
C VAL A 113 3.54 3.19 17.21
N PRO A 114 3.40 3.57 18.49
CA PRO A 114 2.92 2.64 19.53
C PRO A 114 1.49 2.13 19.29
N PHE A 115 0.68 2.83 18.49
CA PHE A 115 -0.69 2.45 18.20
C PHE A 115 -0.84 1.59 16.95
N ARG A 116 0.22 1.40 16.16
CA ARG A 116 0.21 0.55 14.94
C ARG A 116 -0.33 -0.87 15.18
N PRO A 117 0.00 -1.57 16.29
CA PRO A 117 -0.57 -2.90 16.55
C PRO A 117 -2.10 -2.90 16.67
N TRP A 118 -2.67 -1.82 17.22
CA TRP A 118 -4.11 -1.67 17.44
C TRP A 118 -4.84 -1.18 16.18
N LEU A 119 -4.29 -0.16 15.53
CA LEU A 119 -4.84 0.45 14.31
C LEU A 119 -4.70 -0.49 13.09
N GLY A 120 -3.77 -1.43 13.16
CA GLY A 120 -3.28 -2.19 12.02
C GLY A 120 -2.19 -1.40 11.29
N ASP A 121 -1.45 -2.10 10.43
CA ASP A 121 -0.42 -1.50 9.61
C ASP A 121 -0.90 -1.32 8.17
N PRO A 122 -1.57 -0.21 7.82
CA PRO A 122 -1.96 0.07 6.43
C PRO A 122 -0.77 0.52 5.58
N LEU A 123 0.34 0.94 6.21
CA LEU A 123 1.57 1.38 5.54
C LEU A 123 2.63 0.29 5.43
N GLY A 124 2.43 -0.82 6.13
CA GLY A 124 3.28 -2.00 6.04
C GLY A 124 3.43 -2.38 4.59
N LYS A 125 4.66 -2.24 4.08
CA LYS A 125 5.02 -2.74 2.77
C LYS A 125 4.53 -4.18 2.73
N ILE A 126 3.83 -4.53 1.66
CA ILE A 126 3.51 -5.93 1.42
C ILE A 126 4.89 -6.57 1.28
N ASP A 127 5.37 -7.22 2.33
CA ASP A 127 6.39 -8.22 2.15
C ASP A 127 5.77 -9.17 1.15
N THR A 128 6.22 -9.09 -0.11
CA THR A 128 5.96 -10.11 -1.11
C THR A 128 6.23 -11.41 -0.38
N PRO A 129 5.23 -12.30 -0.26
CA PRO A 129 5.40 -13.51 0.52
C PRO A 129 6.68 -14.15 0.01
N THR A 130 7.73 -14.14 0.83
CA THR A 130 8.88 -15.01 0.64
C THR A 130 8.23 -16.37 0.54
N PRO A 131 8.36 -17.10 -0.59
CA PRO A 131 7.81 -18.44 -0.69
C PRO A 131 8.22 -19.13 0.59
N ALA A 132 7.22 -19.60 1.34
CA ALA A 132 7.50 -20.38 2.52
C ALA A 132 8.44 -21.48 2.02
N ALA A 133 9.72 -21.39 2.35
CA ALA A 133 10.56 -22.56 2.30
C ALA A 133 9.79 -23.59 3.11
N ASP A 134 9.71 -24.81 2.61
CA ASP A 134 9.01 -25.93 3.22
C ASP A 134 9.69 -26.32 4.55
N ASP A 135 9.75 -25.38 5.50
CA ASP A 135 10.18 -25.57 6.86
C ASP A 135 9.03 -26.30 7.56
N GLU A 136 8.98 -27.62 7.37
CA GLU A 136 8.25 -28.57 8.20
C GLU A 136 8.57 -28.41 9.71
N ASN A 137 9.63 -27.67 10.05
CA ASN A 137 10.06 -27.37 11.41
C ASN A 137 9.57 -26.01 11.95
N ALA A 138 8.57 -25.36 11.34
CA ALA A 138 7.97 -24.17 11.94
C ALA A 138 7.50 -24.49 13.37
N PRO A 139 8.08 -23.86 14.41
CA PRO A 139 7.81 -24.25 15.79
C PRO A 139 6.32 -24.13 16.07
N GLN A 140 5.70 -25.24 16.46
CA GLN A 140 4.35 -25.26 16.98
C GLN A 140 4.34 -24.35 18.21
N ALA A 141 3.94 -23.11 18.03
CA ALA A 141 3.84 -22.14 19.11
C ALA A 141 2.72 -22.60 20.04
N GLU A 142 3.10 -23.40 21.04
CA GLU A 142 2.27 -23.83 22.16
C GLU A 142 1.92 -22.60 23.01
N GLY A 143 0.89 -21.88 22.60
CA GLY A 143 0.38 -20.69 23.26
C GLY A 143 -0.89 -20.22 22.55
N SER A 144 -2.03 -20.78 22.97
CA SER A 144 -3.35 -20.77 22.30
C SER A 144 -4.08 -19.41 22.24
N ALA A 145 -3.38 -18.32 21.91
CA ALA A 145 -4.04 -17.07 21.57
C ALA A 145 -4.75 -17.23 20.22
N LYS A 146 -6.09 -17.17 20.22
CA LYS A 146 -6.89 -17.19 18.99
C LYS A 146 -6.37 -16.10 18.03
N PRO A 147 -5.99 -16.43 16.79
CA PRO A 147 -5.44 -15.45 15.87
C PRO A 147 -6.46 -14.34 15.61
N SER A 148 -5.99 -13.10 15.54
CA SER A 148 -6.83 -11.94 15.24
C SER A 148 -7.57 -12.14 13.91
N PRO A 149 -8.76 -11.56 13.71
CA PRO A 149 -9.48 -11.64 12.44
C PRO A 149 -8.62 -11.28 11.22
N LYS A 150 -7.76 -10.25 11.36
CA LYS A 150 -6.81 -9.83 10.32
C LYS A 150 -5.75 -10.90 10.03
N ALA A 151 -5.21 -11.55 11.06
CA ALA A 151 -4.25 -12.64 10.88
C ALA A 151 -4.88 -13.85 10.18
N ARG A 152 -6.13 -14.18 10.52
CA ARG A 152 -6.90 -15.24 9.84
C ARG A 152 -7.13 -14.93 8.36
N LEU A 153 -7.47 -13.68 8.03
CA LEU A 153 -7.68 -13.27 6.65
C LEU A 153 -6.40 -13.33 5.81
N ARG A 154 -5.26 -12.90 6.38
CA ARG A 154 -3.95 -13.04 5.72
C ARG A 154 -3.58 -14.49 5.49
N LEU A 155 -3.74 -15.35 6.51
CA LEU A 155 -3.49 -16.78 6.37
C LEU A 155 -4.41 -17.44 5.32
N ALA A 156 -5.69 -17.06 5.29
CA ALA A 156 -6.64 -17.55 4.29
C ALA A 156 -6.24 -17.14 2.87
N ARG A 157 -5.82 -15.88 2.68
CA ARG A 157 -5.25 -15.41 1.41
C ARG A 157 -4.03 -16.24 1.02
N ASP A 158 -3.05 -16.39 1.92
CA ASP A 158 -1.79 -17.07 1.59
C ASP A 158 -2.03 -18.54 1.22
N ARG A 159 -2.94 -19.22 1.91
CA ARG A 159 -3.39 -20.58 1.55
C ARG A 159 -4.10 -20.63 0.20
N ALA A 160 -4.98 -19.67 -0.09
CA ALA A 160 -5.69 -19.62 -1.36
C ALA A 160 -4.74 -19.39 -2.54
N PHE A 161 -3.74 -18.52 -2.37
CA PHE A 161 -2.68 -18.32 -3.35
C PHE A 161 -1.83 -19.57 -3.54
N GLY A 162 -1.39 -20.20 -2.46
CA GLY A 162 -0.63 -21.45 -2.52
C GLY A 162 -1.40 -22.52 -3.32
N ALA A 163 -2.66 -22.77 -2.95
CA ALA A 163 -3.52 -23.73 -3.64
C ALA A 163 -3.72 -23.39 -5.12
N ALA A 164 -3.98 -22.12 -5.44
CA ALA A 164 -4.13 -21.67 -6.82
C ALA A 164 -2.86 -21.90 -7.65
N THR A 165 -1.67 -21.64 -7.09
CA THR A 165 -0.41 -21.91 -7.78
C THR A 165 -0.17 -23.40 -8.00
N THR A 166 -0.37 -24.23 -6.99
CA THR A 166 -0.20 -25.69 -7.11
C THR A 166 -1.17 -26.29 -8.14
N LEU A 167 -2.42 -25.84 -8.17
CA LEU A 167 -3.41 -26.34 -9.12
C LEU A 167 -3.16 -25.82 -10.55
N ALA A 168 -2.66 -24.59 -10.69
CA ALA A 168 -2.23 -24.08 -12.00
C ALA A 168 -1.07 -24.91 -12.57
N ASP A 169 -0.08 -25.25 -11.74
CA ASP A 169 1.06 -26.10 -12.15
C ASP A 169 0.57 -27.51 -12.55
N LYS A 170 -0.40 -28.08 -11.81
CA LYS A 170 -1.04 -29.36 -12.17
C LYS A 170 -1.85 -29.27 -13.46
N ALA A 171 -2.62 -28.20 -13.66
CA ALA A 171 -3.40 -27.99 -14.88
C ALA A 171 -2.53 -27.82 -16.14
N ALA A 172 -1.30 -27.33 -15.97
CA ALA A 172 -0.32 -27.28 -17.05
C ALA A 172 0.18 -28.68 -17.46
N ALA A 173 0.24 -29.62 -16.52
CA ALA A 173 0.63 -31.01 -16.76
C ALA A 173 -0.54 -31.92 -17.16
N ASP A 174 -1.74 -31.63 -16.66
CA ASP A 174 -2.96 -32.42 -16.83
C ASP A 174 -4.18 -31.48 -17.06
N PRO A 175 -4.68 -31.39 -18.31
CA PRO A 175 -5.81 -30.53 -18.66
C PRO A 175 -7.10 -30.83 -17.87
N GLU A 176 -7.28 -32.03 -17.32
CA GLU A 176 -8.47 -32.35 -16.50
C GLU A 176 -8.50 -31.56 -15.18
N GLN A 177 -7.37 -31.01 -14.74
CA GLN A 177 -7.26 -30.18 -13.54
C GLN A 177 -7.59 -28.70 -13.78
N GLU A 178 -7.78 -28.28 -15.04
CA GLU A 178 -8.12 -26.89 -15.39
C GLU A 178 -9.33 -26.31 -14.62
N PRO A 179 -10.47 -27.01 -14.43
CA PRO A 179 -11.58 -26.47 -13.64
C PRO A 179 -11.21 -26.21 -12.18
N ALA A 180 -10.44 -27.11 -11.55
CA ALA A 180 -9.99 -26.94 -10.17
C ALA A 180 -9.01 -25.76 -10.04
N ALA A 181 -8.12 -25.57 -11.02
CA ALA A 181 -7.23 -24.42 -11.07
C ALA A 181 -8.00 -23.10 -11.18
N LYS A 182 -9.04 -23.04 -12.02
CA LYS A 182 -9.91 -21.86 -12.16
C LYS A 182 -10.65 -21.55 -10.85
N GLU A 183 -11.20 -22.57 -10.19
CA GLU A 183 -11.88 -22.40 -8.91
C GLU A 183 -10.93 -21.86 -7.83
N ALA A 184 -9.77 -22.48 -7.65
CA ALA A 184 -8.78 -22.04 -6.67
C ALA A 184 -8.28 -20.62 -6.95
N ALA A 185 -8.10 -20.26 -8.22
CA ALA A 185 -7.72 -18.92 -8.60
C ALA A 185 -8.83 -17.88 -8.31
N SER A 186 -10.10 -18.26 -8.50
CA SER A 186 -11.22 -17.40 -8.11
C SER A 186 -11.27 -17.17 -6.60
N LEU A 187 -10.96 -18.20 -5.79
CA LEU A 187 -10.86 -18.10 -4.34
C LEU A 187 -9.70 -17.20 -3.91
N ALA A 188 -8.54 -17.33 -4.56
CA ALA A 188 -7.39 -16.45 -4.34
C ALA A 188 -7.72 -14.99 -4.65
N ALA A 189 -8.43 -14.73 -5.76
CA ALA A 189 -8.86 -13.39 -6.12
C ALA A 189 -9.85 -12.79 -5.10
N GLN A 190 -10.85 -13.57 -4.66
CA GLN A 190 -11.82 -13.13 -3.64
C GLN A 190 -11.16 -12.82 -2.28
N THR A 191 -10.24 -13.69 -1.83
CA THR A 191 -9.50 -13.46 -0.57
C THR A 191 -8.56 -12.27 -0.66
N GLN A 192 -7.93 -12.04 -1.82
CA GLN A 192 -7.15 -10.83 -2.07
C GLN A 192 -8.01 -9.57 -2.01
N ALA A 193 -9.19 -9.59 -2.64
CA ALA A 193 -10.14 -8.47 -2.61
C ALA A 193 -10.57 -8.13 -1.18
N ALA A 194 -10.86 -9.14 -0.35
CA ALA A 194 -11.18 -8.94 1.07
C ALA A 194 -10.03 -8.29 1.86
N VAL A 195 -8.78 -8.71 1.64
CA VAL A 195 -7.60 -8.08 2.28
C VAL A 195 -7.43 -6.64 1.79
N ALA A 196 -7.65 -6.37 0.51
CA ALA A 196 -7.57 -5.03 -0.06
C ALA A 196 -8.63 -4.11 0.55
N GLN A 197 -9.86 -4.60 0.71
CA GLN A 197 -10.96 -3.89 1.33
C GLN A 197 -10.65 -3.47 2.79
N GLU A 198 -10.13 -4.39 3.60
CA GLU A 198 -9.70 -4.10 4.98
C GLU A 198 -8.60 -3.02 5.04
N ARG A 199 -7.69 -3.00 4.06
CA ARG A 199 -6.65 -1.97 3.98
C ARG A 199 -7.21 -0.61 3.63
N VAL A 200 -8.14 -0.55 2.66
CA VAL A 200 -8.78 0.71 2.28
C VAL A 200 -9.57 1.28 3.48
N ASN A 201 -10.32 0.45 4.18
CA ASN A 201 -11.00 0.84 5.42
C ASN A 201 -10.03 1.36 6.48
N ALA A 202 -8.93 0.62 6.75
CA ALA A 202 -7.93 1.01 7.73
C ALA A 202 -7.23 2.33 7.35
N SER A 203 -6.92 2.56 6.07
CA SER A 203 -6.33 3.80 5.58
C SER A 203 -7.23 5.00 5.83
N VAL A 204 -8.54 4.88 5.60
CA VAL A 204 -9.50 5.97 5.87
C VAL A 204 -9.59 6.29 7.36
N VAL A 205 -9.63 5.28 8.22
CA VAL A 205 -9.60 5.49 9.69
C VAL A 205 -8.32 6.17 10.11
N MET A 206 -7.17 5.70 9.63
CA MET A 206 -5.87 6.29 9.95
C MET A 206 -5.75 7.74 9.48
N TRP A 207 -6.26 8.06 8.30
CA TRP A 207 -6.35 9.42 7.81
C TRP A 207 -7.17 10.29 8.78
N GLY A 208 -8.36 9.85 9.17
CA GLY A 208 -9.20 10.59 10.12
C GLY A 208 -8.51 10.83 11.47
N VAL A 209 -7.83 9.81 12.02
CA VAL A 209 -7.07 9.91 13.27
C VAL A 209 -5.90 10.88 13.14
N ALA A 210 -5.11 10.77 12.06
CA ALA A 210 -3.97 11.63 11.82
C ALA A 210 -4.40 13.09 11.64
N SER A 211 -5.48 13.36 10.91
CA SER A 211 -6.05 14.69 10.76
C SER A 211 -6.57 15.24 12.08
N ALA A 212 -7.25 14.43 12.89
CA ALA A 212 -7.73 14.86 14.20
C ALA A 212 -6.58 15.29 15.12
N ILE A 213 -5.50 14.50 15.18
CA ILE A 213 -4.29 14.84 15.94
C ILE A 213 -3.63 16.10 15.35
N GLY A 214 -3.50 16.18 14.02
CA GLY A 214 -2.92 17.33 13.34
C GLY A 214 -3.66 18.63 13.65
N ILE A 215 -5.00 18.62 13.68
CA ILE A 215 -5.83 19.78 14.03
C ILE A 215 -5.59 20.20 15.47
N VAL A 216 -5.64 19.26 16.43
CA VAL A 216 -5.44 19.55 17.86
C VAL A 216 -4.03 20.09 18.12
N VAL A 217 -3.01 19.49 17.51
CA VAL A 217 -1.62 19.96 17.63
C VAL A 217 -1.44 21.33 16.99
N SER A 218 -2.05 21.57 15.83
CA SER A 218 -1.98 22.88 15.15
C SER A 218 -2.64 23.97 15.99
N ALA A 219 -3.81 23.70 16.57
CA ALA A 219 -4.49 24.63 17.48
C ALA A 219 -3.63 24.94 18.71
N PHE A 220 -3.08 23.90 19.34
CA PHE A 220 -2.30 24.05 20.56
C PHE A 220 -0.99 24.82 20.34
N LEU A 221 -0.33 24.59 19.20
CA LEU A 221 0.95 25.22 18.87
C LEU A 221 0.82 26.51 18.05
N GLY A 222 -0.39 26.92 17.66
CA GLY A 222 -0.59 28.08 16.79
C GLY A 222 -0.15 27.87 15.35
N LEU A 223 -0.05 26.64 14.85
CA LEU A 223 0.38 26.39 13.47
C LEU A 223 -0.70 26.85 12.48
N ALA A 224 -0.35 27.83 11.65
CA ALA A 224 -1.25 28.54 10.74
C ALA A 224 -0.64 28.61 9.33
N LEU A 225 -0.90 27.59 8.50
CA LEU A 225 -0.36 27.43 7.17
C LEU A 225 -0.79 28.55 6.20
N LEU A 226 -2.06 28.95 6.19
CA LEU A 226 -2.56 29.99 5.30
C LEU A 226 -1.91 31.34 5.63
N GLN A 227 -1.82 31.69 6.92
CA GLN A 227 -1.13 32.90 7.35
C GLN A 227 0.36 32.85 7.03
N SER A 228 1.03 31.72 7.25
CA SER A 228 2.46 31.56 6.94
C SER A 228 2.78 31.63 5.45
N THR A 229 1.82 31.28 4.58
CA THR A 229 1.93 31.44 3.11
C THR A 229 1.55 32.83 2.62
N GLY A 230 1.21 33.75 3.54
CA GLY A 230 0.92 35.15 3.22
C GLY A 230 -0.54 35.48 3.00
N ILE A 231 -1.47 34.53 3.20
CA ILE A 231 -2.91 34.76 3.13
C ILE A 231 -3.36 35.43 4.44
N ARG A 232 -3.13 36.74 4.52
CA ARG A 232 -3.49 37.59 5.66
C ARG A 232 -5.00 37.88 5.61
N GLY A 233 -5.76 37.35 6.56
CA GLY A 233 -7.22 37.53 6.65
C GLY A 233 -8.04 36.24 6.69
N ALA A 234 -7.39 35.08 6.53
CA ALA A 234 -8.06 33.81 6.81
C ALA A 234 -8.44 33.73 8.30
N PRO A 235 -9.69 33.34 8.64
CA PRO A 235 -10.08 33.08 10.03
C PRO A 235 -9.14 32.05 10.65
N TYR A 236 -8.66 32.29 11.87
CA TYR A 236 -7.71 31.41 12.55
C TYR A 236 -8.20 29.96 12.63
N ALA A 237 -9.49 29.76 12.96
CA ALA A 237 -10.12 28.44 12.98
C ALA A 237 -10.00 27.71 11.63
N LEU A 238 -10.22 28.41 10.51
CA LEU A 238 -10.08 27.83 9.18
C LEU A 238 -8.64 27.44 8.89
N ASP A 239 -7.69 28.28 9.29
CA ASP A 239 -6.27 28.03 9.10
C ASP A 239 -5.78 26.80 9.88
N VAL A 240 -6.18 26.67 11.15
CA VAL A 240 -5.90 25.50 11.99
C VAL A 240 -6.44 24.22 11.36
N VAL A 241 -7.66 24.26 10.81
CA VAL A 241 -8.28 23.11 10.14
C VAL A 241 -7.49 22.72 8.89
N VAL A 242 -7.16 23.69 8.04
CA VAL A 242 -6.38 23.45 6.82
C VAL A 242 -5.00 22.89 7.16
N THR A 243 -4.34 23.46 8.17
CA THR A 243 -3.02 23.02 8.64
C THR A 243 -3.08 21.59 9.17
N GLY A 244 -4.05 21.28 10.04
CA GLY A 244 -4.20 19.93 10.58
C GLY A 244 -4.58 18.88 9.53
N LEU A 245 -5.40 19.25 8.54
CA LEU A 245 -5.71 18.38 7.40
C LEU A 245 -4.49 18.15 6.50
N ALA A 246 -3.69 19.19 6.24
CA ALA A 246 -2.45 19.06 5.47
C ALA A 246 -1.45 18.13 6.17
N ILE A 247 -1.34 18.25 7.50
CA ILE A 247 -0.51 17.37 8.32
C ILE A 247 -1.04 15.92 8.29
N GLY A 248 -2.34 15.72 8.52
CA GLY A 248 -2.95 14.38 8.60
C GLY A 248 -3.13 13.67 7.26
N GLY A 249 -3.27 14.41 6.17
CA GLY A 249 -3.29 13.87 4.81
C GLY A 249 -1.94 13.26 4.41
N GLY A 250 -0.85 13.77 4.97
CA GLY A 250 0.50 13.42 4.53
C GLY A 250 0.77 13.90 3.09
N THR A 251 1.89 13.45 2.51
CA THR A 251 2.35 13.92 1.20
C THR A 251 1.66 13.24 0.01
N LYS A 252 0.99 12.12 0.21
CA LYS A 252 0.41 11.32 -0.87
C LYS A 252 -0.84 11.95 -1.49
N PRO A 253 -1.86 12.36 -0.71
CA PRO A 253 -3.00 13.09 -1.25
C PRO A 253 -2.58 14.44 -1.86
N LEU A 254 -1.54 15.08 -1.31
CA LEU A 254 -1.00 16.31 -1.87
C LEU A 254 -0.36 16.07 -3.24
N HIS A 255 0.43 15.01 -3.38
CA HIS A 255 1.01 14.61 -4.65
C HIS A 255 -0.07 14.22 -5.67
N ASP A 256 -1.07 13.45 -5.25
CA ASP A 256 -2.18 13.05 -6.12
C ASP A 256 -3.01 14.26 -6.58
N LEU A 257 -3.21 15.26 -5.70
CA LEU A 257 -3.88 16.52 -6.06
C LEU A 257 -3.05 17.30 -7.07
N ILE A 258 -1.74 17.43 -6.87
CA ILE A 258 -0.82 18.10 -7.80
C ILE A 258 -0.89 17.39 -9.16
N SER A 259 -0.74 16.07 -9.21
CA SER A 259 -0.82 15.31 -10.46
C SER A 259 -2.18 15.47 -11.18
N ARG A 260 -3.29 15.56 -10.43
CA ARG A 260 -4.62 15.81 -11.03
C ARG A 260 -4.77 17.24 -11.55
N VAL A 261 -4.22 18.23 -10.85
CA VAL A 261 -4.23 19.64 -11.29
C VAL A 261 -3.33 19.82 -12.51
N GLU A 262 -2.17 19.17 -12.53
CA GLU A 262 -1.26 19.13 -13.68
C GLU A 262 -1.94 18.50 -14.90
N ALA A 263 -2.52 17.30 -14.74
CA ALA A 263 -3.28 16.65 -15.82
C ALA A 263 -4.45 17.50 -16.33
N ALA A 264 -5.17 18.19 -15.43
CA ALA A 264 -6.25 19.10 -15.81
C ALA A 264 -5.74 20.37 -16.52
N LYS A 265 -4.53 20.84 -16.20
CA LYS A 265 -3.88 21.97 -16.87
C LYS A 265 -3.45 21.57 -18.28
N GLU A 266 -2.81 20.42 -18.44
CA GLU A 266 -2.40 19.88 -19.75
C GLU A 266 -3.62 19.68 -20.67
N ALA A 267 -4.69 19.06 -20.16
CA ALA A 267 -5.94 18.88 -20.91
C ALA A 267 -6.62 20.19 -21.34
N ARG A 268 -6.32 21.32 -20.67
CA ARG A 268 -6.82 22.66 -21.05
C ARG A 268 -5.87 23.42 -21.97
N SER A 269 -4.59 23.05 -22.00
CA SER A 269 -3.57 23.68 -22.85
C SER A 269 -3.50 23.06 -24.25
N ASP A 270 -4.18 21.92 -24.48
CA ASP A 270 -4.25 21.22 -25.77
C ASP A 270 -5.59 21.36 -26.56
N PRO A 271 -6.22 22.54 -26.70
CA PRO A 271 -7.35 22.73 -27.61
C PRO A 271 -6.96 23.29 -28.99
N ASP A 272 -5.70 23.70 -29.21
CA ASP A 272 -5.28 24.44 -30.40
C ASP A 272 -4.52 23.61 -31.47
N GLU A 273 -4.22 22.33 -31.24
CA GLU A 273 -3.65 21.42 -32.28
C GLU A 273 -4.72 20.65 -33.09
N ALA A 274 -6.01 20.84 -32.77
CA ALA A 274 -7.13 20.14 -33.43
C ALA A 274 -7.89 21.00 -34.47
N LYS A 275 -7.28 22.04 -35.03
CA LYS A 275 -7.88 22.88 -36.10
C LYS A 275 -7.06 22.91 -37.38
#